data_AF-A0A3L9M0P4-F1
#
_entry.id   AF-A0A3L9M0P4-F1
#
_cell.length_a   1.000
_cell.length_b   1.000
_cell.length_c   1.000
_cell.angle_alpha   90.00
_cell.angle_beta   90.00
_cell.angle_gamma   90.00
#
_symmetry.space_group_name_H-M   'P 1'
#
loop_
_entity.id
_entity.type
_entity.pdbx_description
1 polymer ?
#
loop_
_entity_poly.entity_id
_entity_poly.type
_entity_poly.pdbx_seq_one_letter_code
_entity_poly.pdbx_strand_id
1 'polypeptide(L)'
;MVLERLSRTMSAFRTSRVAPKYGMNDFIGGMQPRIMYIDQMNNKEKISHPMRIPIEAFKKHDKGELDVVYDNIKPVVTVIRIMGALPITRTRSGITRFKLASNAMIYSAVVYFALTAHVLYVAWNRIRIVGAVEGRFEESVIAYLFIVYLMPNFLIPLLWYETPKHAECFNHWKEFQIFYKRITTRDLPINLKRRALWTAILVPILSAAAMIGTHLTMINFSIWQIIPYVYVTAFINISGAYWYIHCAAISRSANVLAQDFKHALRNNVQATTVAEYRALWLHLNRITRKIGVMCCYSFTILTIYLFFSLTLSIYGLFSQLQDGLTIKDAGLTLSACSNIILLHFICDQAHAASQHVRVHFQKKLLLVEISDLNPDAQTEIDMFLRATEMNPSDMSLGGFFDVNRNLFKSFLGTMVTYLVVLLQFQISLPESKNNDNATMDNI
;
A
#
# COMPACT_ATOMS: atom_id res chain seq x y z
N MET A 1 -29.14 30.60 -13.74
CA MET A 1 -30.01 30.46 -12.54
C MET A 1 -29.84 29.11 -11.81
N VAL A 2 -29.50 28.00 -12.49
CA VAL A 2 -29.17 26.70 -11.85
C VAL A 2 -27.75 26.67 -11.24
N LEU A 3 -26.78 27.35 -11.86
CA LEU A 3 -25.40 27.48 -11.36
C LEU A 3 -25.30 28.25 -10.02
N GLU A 4 -26.21 29.19 -9.78
CA GLU A 4 -26.22 29.99 -8.53
C GLU A 4 -26.81 29.19 -7.35
N ARG A 5 -27.72 28.25 -7.62
CA ARG A 5 -28.26 27.32 -6.60
C ARG A 5 -27.25 26.23 -6.20
N LEU A 6 -26.38 25.79 -7.10
CA LEU A 6 -25.30 24.84 -6.81
C LEU A 6 -24.15 25.47 -6.01
N SER A 7 -23.84 26.75 -6.26
CA SER A 7 -22.86 27.51 -5.46
C SER A 7 -23.30 27.68 -4.00
N ARG A 8 -24.60 27.92 -3.76
CA ARG A 8 -25.15 28.07 -2.39
C ARG A 8 -25.30 26.75 -1.62
N THR A 9 -25.38 25.60 -2.30
CA THR A 9 -25.39 24.28 -1.64
C THR A 9 -23.99 23.78 -1.30
N MET A 10 -22.95 24.22 -2.01
CA MET A 10 -21.55 23.89 -1.71
C MET A 10 -20.95 24.70 -0.55
N SER A 11 -21.50 25.86 -0.19
CA SER A 11 -21.02 26.64 0.97
C SER A 11 -21.47 26.07 2.33
N ALA A 12 -22.46 25.17 2.34
CA ALA A 12 -23.00 24.56 3.56
C ALA A 12 -22.19 23.36 4.11
N PHE A 13 -21.15 22.90 3.39
CA PHE A 13 -20.28 21.80 3.82
C PHE A 13 -18.91 22.24 4.35
N ARG A 14 -18.75 23.51 4.76
CA ARG A 14 -17.53 24.01 5.38
C ARG A 14 -17.48 23.60 6.86
N THR A 15 -16.97 22.42 7.16
CA THR A 15 -16.56 22.06 8.52
C THR A 15 -15.41 22.99 8.96
N SER A 16 -15.65 23.79 10.00
CA SER A 16 -14.65 24.58 10.69
C SER A 16 -13.61 23.67 11.34
N ARG A 17 -12.40 23.61 10.77
CA ARG A 17 -11.20 23.20 11.52
C ARG A 17 -10.40 24.46 11.86
N VAL A 18 -10.43 24.80 13.14
CA VAL A 18 -9.45 25.70 13.76
C VAL A 18 -8.13 24.94 13.81
N ALA A 19 -7.13 25.40 13.07
CA ALA A 19 -5.76 24.91 13.17
C ALA A 19 -5.01 25.76 14.22
N PRO A 20 -4.30 25.16 15.19
CA PRO A 20 -3.38 25.92 16.01
C PRO A 20 -2.14 26.28 15.18
N LYS A 21 -1.89 27.59 15.03
CA LYS A 21 -0.62 28.14 14.57
C LYS A 21 0.43 27.90 15.66
N TYR A 22 1.44 27.08 15.39
CA TYR A 22 2.72 27.16 16.08
C TYR A 22 3.76 27.67 15.10
N GLY A 23 4.15 28.92 15.29
CA GLY A 23 5.24 29.56 14.58
C GLY A 23 6.58 29.08 15.15
N MET A 24 7.44 28.61 14.26
CA MET A 24 8.89 28.63 14.42
C MET A 24 9.33 30.09 14.56
N ASN A 25 9.70 30.51 15.77
CA ASN A 25 10.59 31.64 16.09
C ASN A 25 10.57 31.81 17.61
N ASP A 26 11.41 31.08 18.33
CA ASP A 26 11.91 31.43 19.68
C ASP A 26 12.97 30.40 20.07
N PHE A 27 14.18 30.54 19.53
CA PHE A 27 15.33 29.76 19.97
C PHE A 27 16.66 30.48 19.68
N ILE A 28 16.82 31.73 20.13
CA ILE A 28 18.13 32.34 20.39
C ILE A 28 17.98 33.33 21.55
N GLY A 29 18.57 33.02 22.71
CA GLY A 29 18.64 33.94 23.86
C GLY A 29 19.13 33.21 25.11
N GLY A 30 20.36 33.49 25.52
CA GLY A 30 21.14 32.67 26.44
C GLY A 30 20.83 32.84 27.92
N MET A 31 21.32 31.89 28.71
CA MET A 31 21.80 32.10 30.09
C MET A 31 22.67 30.91 30.53
N GLN A 32 23.90 31.22 30.96
CA GLN A 32 24.85 30.28 31.56
C GLN A 32 24.33 29.69 32.88
N PRO A 33 24.68 28.45 33.27
CA PRO A 33 24.52 28.01 34.64
C PRO A 33 25.74 28.36 35.50
N ARG A 34 25.49 29.14 36.54
CA ARG A 34 26.39 29.42 37.66
C ARG A 34 26.57 28.15 38.49
N ILE A 35 27.83 27.79 38.75
CA ILE A 35 28.22 26.76 39.73
C ILE A 35 27.93 27.30 41.13
N MET A 36 27.19 26.56 41.94
CA MET A 36 27.17 26.74 43.40
C MET A 36 26.98 25.38 44.08
N TYR A 37 28.03 24.93 44.75
CA TYR A 37 27.98 23.86 45.75
C TYR A 37 27.27 24.40 47.00
N ILE A 38 26.42 23.58 47.63
CA ILE A 38 26.36 23.41 49.08
C ILE A 38 25.72 22.04 49.38
N ASP A 39 26.32 21.44 50.39
CA ASP A 39 26.24 20.08 50.89
C ASP A 39 25.09 19.90 51.91
N GLN A 40 24.80 18.63 52.18
CA GLN A 40 24.13 18.06 53.35
C GLN A 40 22.64 17.69 53.34
N MET A 41 22.46 16.40 53.68
CA MET A 41 21.36 15.71 54.39
C MET A 41 20.39 14.84 53.56
N ASN A 42 20.87 13.63 53.26
CA ASN A 42 20.41 12.39 53.91
C ASN A 42 18.89 12.15 54.03
N ASN A 43 18.24 11.59 53.00
CA ASN A 43 17.33 10.44 53.18
C ASN A 43 16.89 9.82 51.83
N LYS A 44 16.79 8.49 51.85
CA LYS A 44 16.14 7.55 50.91
C LYS A 44 15.41 8.15 49.69
N GLU A 45 15.89 7.81 48.49
CA GLU A 45 15.06 7.21 47.44
C GLU A 45 15.97 6.55 46.38
N LYS A 46 15.79 5.24 46.18
CA LYS A 46 16.37 4.50 45.05
C LYS A 46 15.70 5.02 43.78
N ILE A 47 16.33 6.01 43.14
CA ILE A 47 15.97 6.45 41.80
C ILE A 47 16.21 5.26 40.86
N SER A 48 15.10 4.71 40.35
CA SER A 48 15.07 3.66 39.35
C SER A 48 15.80 4.14 38.09
N HIS A 49 16.79 3.35 37.67
CA HIS A 49 17.48 3.60 36.41
C HIS A 49 16.49 3.67 35.24
N PRO A 50 16.75 4.51 34.22
CA PRO A 50 15.95 4.49 33.01
C PRO A 50 16.03 3.11 32.35
N MET A 51 14.84 2.56 32.10
CA MET A 51 14.51 1.27 31.49
C MET A 51 15.46 0.92 30.33
N ARG A 52 16.52 0.15 30.62
CA ARG A 52 17.29 -0.56 29.59
C ARG A 52 16.43 -1.72 29.10
N ILE A 53 15.89 -1.59 27.89
CA ILE A 53 15.46 -2.74 27.08
C ILE A 53 16.62 -3.76 27.16
N PRO A 54 16.41 -5.02 27.56
CA PRO A 54 17.53 -5.96 27.68
C PRO A 54 18.13 -6.17 26.27
N ILE A 55 19.28 -5.54 26.02
CA ILE A 55 20.02 -5.63 24.75
C ILE A 55 20.38 -7.10 24.45
N GLU A 56 20.38 -7.97 25.46
CA GLU A 56 20.54 -9.42 25.35
C GLU A 56 19.40 -10.15 24.62
N ALA A 57 18.24 -9.51 24.43
CA ALA A 57 17.17 -10.03 23.58
C ALA A 57 17.56 -10.08 22.09
N PHE A 58 18.55 -9.26 21.68
CA PHE A 58 19.00 -9.11 20.29
C PHE A 58 20.28 -9.88 19.96
N LYS A 59 20.81 -10.69 20.89
CA LYS A 59 22.05 -11.45 20.66
C LYS A 59 21.79 -12.62 19.70
N LYS A 60 22.40 -12.53 18.52
CA LYS A 60 22.19 -13.40 17.35
C LYS A 60 22.90 -14.75 17.51
N HIS A 61 22.16 -15.86 17.51
CA HIS A 61 22.74 -17.20 17.34
C HIS A 61 22.41 -17.76 15.95
N ASP A 62 23.45 -18.24 15.26
CA ASP A 62 23.51 -18.47 13.81
C ASP A 62 23.13 -19.91 13.39
N LYS A 63 22.15 -20.53 14.05
CA LYS A 63 21.62 -21.83 13.61
C LYS A 63 20.43 -21.61 12.68
N GLY A 64 20.34 -22.43 11.63
CA GLY A 64 19.35 -22.34 10.55
C GLY A 64 17.91 -22.53 11.01
N GLU A 65 17.38 -21.57 11.76
CA GLU A 65 15.98 -21.49 12.14
C GLU A 65 15.14 -21.19 10.89
N LEU A 66 14.06 -21.96 10.72
CA LEU A 66 13.09 -21.79 9.65
C LEU A 66 12.47 -20.39 9.72
N ASP A 67 12.66 -19.59 8.66
CA ASP A 67 11.98 -18.32 8.49
C ASP A 67 10.56 -18.56 7.94
N VAL A 68 9.66 -18.92 8.86
CA VAL A 68 8.27 -19.24 8.52
C VAL A 68 7.60 -18.06 7.80
N VAL A 69 7.82 -16.81 8.20
CA VAL A 69 7.20 -15.65 7.56
C VAL A 69 7.64 -15.56 6.11
N TYR A 70 8.94 -15.59 5.83
CA TYR A 70 9.44 -15.53 4.48
C TYR A 70 8.93 -16.68 3.63
N ASP A 71 8.94 -17.91 4.14
CA ASP A 71 8.46 -19.08 3.38
C ASP A 71 6.97 -18.99 3.02
N ASN A 72 6.18 -18.30 3.84
CA ASN A 72 4.78 -18.03 3.55
C ASN A 72 4.59 -16.94 2.48
N ILE A 73 5.47 -15.94 2.43
CA ILE A 73 5.40 -14.80 1.49
C ILE A 73 6.13 -15.11 0.16
N LYS A 74 7.07 -16.06 0.18
CA LYS A 74 7.99 -16.42 -0.91
C LYS A 74 7.32 -16.66 -2.27
N PRO A 75 6.15 -17.32 -2.40
CA PRO A 75 5.55 -17.55 -3.71
C PRO A 75 5.31 -16.26 -4.50
N VAL A 76 4.69 -15.25 -3.87
CA VAL A 76 4.39 -13.97 -4.52
C VAL A 76 5.67 -13.18 -4.80
N VAL A 77 6.62 -13.19 -3.86
CA VAL A 77 7.95 -12.58 -4.04
C VAL A 77 8.69 -13.19 -5.23
N THR A 78 8.55 -14.50 -5.44
CA THR A 78 9.19 -15.21 -6.55
C THR A 78 8.62 -14.75 -7.89
N VAL A 79 7.31 -14.54 -8.00
CA VAL A 79 6.69 -14.01 -9.22
C VAL A 79 7.22 -12.61 -9.54
N ILE A 80 7.24 -11.69 -8.55
CA ILE A 80 7.76 -10.33 -8.73
C ILE A 80 9.26 -10.35 -9.12
N ARG A 81 10.02 -11.31 -8.59
CA ARG A 81 11.42 -11.55 -8.98
C ARG A 81 11.56 -12.03 -10.42
N ILE A 82 10.73 -12.98 -10.85
CA ILE A 82 10.72 -13.49 -12.24
C ILE A 82 10.39 -12.36 -13.22
N MET A 83 9.46 -11.48 -12.85
CA MET A 83 9.14 -10.28 -13.62
C MET A 83 10.25 -9.23 -13.60
N GLY A 84 11.34 -9.42 -12.86
CA GLY A 84 12.48 -8.50 -12.82
C GLY A 84 12.27 -7.28 -11.91
N ALA A 85 11.16 -7.20 -11.16
CA ALA A 85 10.83 -5.99 -10.40
C ALA A 85 11.44 -5.93 -8.98
N LEU A 86 11.85 -7.06 -8.39
CA LEU A 86 12.38 -7.09 -7.02
C LEU A 86 13.69 -7.90 -6.91
N PRO A 87 14.86 -7.36 -7.30
CA PRO A 87 16.15 -8.05 -7.36
C PRO A 87 16.80 -8.33 -5.99
N ILE A 88 16.09 -9.03 -5.09
CA ILE A 88 16.64 -9.45 -3.79
C ILE A 88 17.43 -10.75 -3.89
N THR A 89 18.48 -10.85 -3.09
CA THR A 89 19.24 -12.09 -2.88
C THR A 89 19.13 -12.52 -1.42
N ARG A 90 19.08 -13.82 -1.17
CA ARG A 90 18.95 -14.36 0.18
C ARG A 90 20.04 -15.38 0.43
N THR A 91 20.78 -15.21 1.52
CA THR A 91 21.88 -16.09 1.90
C THR A 91 21.35 -17.39 2.51
N ARG A 92 22.21 -18.42 2.60
CA ARG A 92 21.87 -19.68 3.31
C ARG A 92 21.51 -19.45 4.78
N SER A 93 22.05 -18.40 5.41
CA SER A 93 21.68 -17.97 6.76
C SER A 93 20.32 -17.28 6.87
N GLY A 94 19.56 -17.15 5.77
CA GLY A 94 18.24 -16.53 5.76
C GLY A 94 18.24 -15.01 5.84
N ILE A 95 19.39 -14.35 5.66
CA ILE A 95 19.47 -12.89 5.61
C ILE A 95 19.21 -12.45 4.17
N THR A 96 18.27 -11.51 4.02
CA THR A 96 17.94 -10.92 2.72
C THR A 96 18.82 -9.68 2.50
N ARG A 97 19.46 -9.59 1.34
CA ARG A 97 20.35 -8.49 0.96
C ARG A 97 20.08 -8.06 -0.48
N PHE A 98 20.25 -6.77 -0.72
CA PHE A 98 20.29 -6.18 -2.05
C PHE A 98 21.73 -5.75 -2.38
N LYS A 99 22.16 -6.03 -3.60
CA LYS A 99 23.43 -5.55 -4.17
C LYS A 99 23.18 -5.20 -5.63
N LEU A 100 23.59 -4.01 -6.05
CA LEU A 100 23.47 -3.58 -7.45
C LEU A 100 24.26 -4.50 -8.39
N ALA A 101 25.49 -4.88 -8.03
CA ALA A 101 26.30 -5.83 -8.79
C ALA A 101 25.95 -7.29 -8.44
N SER A 102 24.69 -7.68 -8.60
CA SER A 102 24.25 -9.06 -8.39
C SER A 102 23.61 -9.66 -9.64
N ASN A 103 23.72 -10.98 -9.82
CA ASN A 103 23.11 -11.68 -10.96
C ASN A 103 21.60 -11.45 -11.04
N ALA A 104 20.93 -11.29 -9.90
CA ALA A 104 19.51 -10.95 -9.84
C ALA A 104 19.22 -9.54 -10.40
N MET A 105 20.06 -8.56 -10.08
CA MET A 105 19.93 -7.20 -10.64
C MET A 105 20.24 -7.16 -12.14
N ILE A 106 21.25 -7.90 -12.60
CA ILE A 106 21.58 -7.99 -14.03
C ILE A 106 20.41 -8.57 -14.82
N TYR A 107 19.84 -9.69 -14.34
CA TYR A 107 18.62 -10.28 -14.93
C TYR A 107 17.47 -9.28 -14.97
N SER A 108 17.17 -8.64 -13.82
CA SER A 108 16.13 -7.61 -13.71
C SER A 108 16.33 -6.46 -14.70
N ALA A 109 17.57 -5.98 -14.85
CA ALA A 109 17.90 -4.91 -15.78
C ALA A 109 17.67 -5.32 -17.24
N VAL A 110 18.12 -6.51 -17.65
CA VAL A 110 17.94 -7.02 -19.01
C VAL A 110 16.44 -7.16 -19.34
N VAL A 111 15.65 -7.77 -18.45
CA VAL A 111 14.20 -7.92 -18.63
C VAL A 111 13.52 -6.56 -18.72
N TYR A 112 13.86 -5.62 -17.83
CA TYR A 112 13.29 -4.28 -17.82
C TYR A 112 13.60 -3.49 -19.09
N PHE A 113 14.85 -3.49 -19.56
CA PHE A 113 15.22 -2.75 -20.77
C PHE A 113 14.58 -3.35 -22.02
N ALA A 114 14.55 -4.68 -22.15
CA ALA A 114 13.87 -5.35 -23.26
C ALA A 114 12.37 -5.01 -23.28
N LEU A 115 11.70 -5.10 -22.13
CA LEU A 115 10.30 -4.77 -22.01
C LEU A 115 10.03 -3.28 -22.23
N THR A 116 10.85 -2.40 -21.68
CA THR A 116 10.69 -0.95 -21.84
C THR A 116 10.85 -0.54 -23.29
N ALA A 117 11.80 -1.12 -24.02
CA ALA A 117 11.91 -0.92 -25.47
C ALA A 117 10.62 -1.34 -26.20
N HIS A 118 10.04 -2.49 -25.85
CA HIS A 118 8.77 -2.95 -26.43
C HIS A 118 7.60 -2.03 -26.06
N VAL A 119 7.50 -1.60 -24.80
CA VAL A 119 6.49 -0.65 -24.32
C VAL A 119 6.58 0.66 -25.07
N LEU A 120 7.78 1.22 -25.22
CA LEU A 120 8.02 2.47 -25.95
C LEU A 120 7.67 2.32 -27.44
N TYR A 121 8.02 1.19 -28.06
CA TYR A 121 7.64 0.90 -29.44
C TYR A 121 6.11 0.85 -29.63
N VAL A 122 5.38 0.19 -28.72
CA VAL A 122 3.92 0.14 -28.76
C VAL A 122 3.30 1.51 -28.50
N ALA A 123 3.81 2.25 -27.51
CA ALA A 123 3.35 3.60 -27.20
C ALA A 123 3.58 4.56 -28.38
N TRP A 124 4.75 4.51 -29.03
CA TRP A 124 5.05 5.31 -30.21
C TRP A 124 4.08 5.02 -31.36
N ASN A 125 3.84 3.74 -31.65
CA ASN A 125 2.88 3.35 -32.67
C ASN A 125 1.47 3.84 -32.34
N ARG A 126 1.08 3.84 -31.06
CA ARG A 126 -0.22 4.37 -30.62
C ARG A 126 -0.29 5.88 -30.78
N ILE A 127 0.70 6.64 -30.35
CA ILE A 127 0.74 8.09 -30.53
C ILE A 127 0.60 8.46 -32.01
N ARG A 128 1.29 7.75 -32.90
CA ARG A 128 1.20 8.00 -34.35
C ARG A 128 -0.18 7.69 -34.93
N ILE A 129 -0.84 6.63 -34.46
CA ILE A 129 -2.21 6.30 -34.87
C ILE A 129 -3.19 7.36 -34.35
N VAL A 130 -3.07 7.75 -33.08
CA VAL A 130 -3.94 8.76 -32.46
C VAL A 130 -3.77 10.14 -33.08
N GLY A 131 -2.53 10.55 -33.37
CA GLY A 131 -2.24 11.82 -34.03
C GLY A 131 -2.71 11.88 -35.49
N ALA A 132 -3.05 10.75 -36.10
CA ALA A 132 -3.60 10.68 -37.45
C ALA A 132 -5.14 10.64 -37.50
N VAL A 133 -5.81 10.52 -36.34
CA VAL A 133 -7.27 10.46 -36.23
C VAL A 133 -7.79 11.84 -35.84
N GLU A 134 -8.48 12.52 -36.77
CA GLU A 134 -9.30 13.72 -36.50
C GLU A 134 -10.62 13.31 -35.83
N GLY A 135 -10.53 12.67 -34.66
CA GLY A 135 -11.68 12.11 -33.95
C GLY A 135 -12.33 13.08 -32.96
N ARG A 136 -13.58 12.80 -32.59
CA ARG A 136 -14.27 13.48 -31.47
C ARG A 136 -13.40 13.38 -30.20
N PHE A 137 -13.48 14.38 -29.32
CA PHE A 137 -12.70 14.45 -28.08
C PHE A 137 -12.70 13.14 -27.27
N GLU A 138 -13.84 12.46 -27.23
CA GLU A 138 -14.08 11.21 -26.50
C GLU A 138 -13.22 10.04 -27.02
N GLU A 139 -13.14 9.88 -28.35
CA GLU A 139 -12.31 8.84 -28.99
C GLU A 139 -10.83 9.08 -28.72
N SER A 140 -10.41 10.35 -28.71
CA SER A 140 -9.06 10.73 -28.33
C SER A 140 -8.74 10.33 -26.89
N VAL A 141 -9.65 10.57 -25.94
CA VAL A 141 -9.46 10.18 -24.53
C VAL A 141 -9.32 8.67 -24.36
N ILE A 142 -10.17 7.88 -25.02
CA ILE A 142 -10.06 6.40 -25.03
C ILE A 142 -8.72 5.96 -25.63
N ALA A 143 -8.26 6.63 -26.68
CA ALA A 143 -6.99 6.28 -27.31
C ALA A 143 -5.77 6.61 -26.42
N TYR A 144 -5.78 7.75 -25.72
CA TYR A 144 -4.77 8.10 -24.72
C TYR A 144 -4.78 7.15 -23.52
N LEU A 145 -5.93 6.61 -23.13
CA LEU A 145 -6.06 5.65 -22.04
C LEU A 145 -5.19 4.40 -22.25
N PHE A 146 -5.05 3.92 -23.48
CA PHE A 146 -4.15 2.81 -23.80
C PHE A 146 -2.67 3.14 -23.60
N ILE A 147 -2.27 4.40 -23.73
CA ILE A 147 -0.91 4.82 -23.42
C ILE A 147 -0.75 4.89 -21.89
N VAL A 148 -1.75 5.41 -21.20
CA VAL A 148 -1.78 5.46 -19.73
C VAL A 148 -1.63 4.07 -19.12
N TYR A 149 -2.31 3.05 -19.66
CA TYR A 149 -2.20 1.66 -19.18
C TYR A 149 -0.79 1.07 -19.27
N LEU A 150 0.12 1.64 -20.06
CA LEU A 150 1.51 1.20 -20.14
C LEU A 150 2.42 1.87 -19.10
N MET A 151 2.00 3.00 -18.51
CA MET A 151 2.79 3.79 -17.57
C MET A 151 3.33 3.02 -16.36
N PRO A 152 2.62 2.04 -15.77
CA PRO A 152 3.11 1.32 -14.60
C PRO A 152 4.41 0.52 -14.86
N ASN A 153 4.83 0.31 -16.12
CA ASN A 153 6.17 -0.19 -16.43
C ASN A 153 7.28 0.67 -15.79
N PHE A 154 7.08 1.99 -15.72
CA PHE A 154 8.06 2.93 -15.16
C PHE A 154 8.12 2.92 -13.62
N LEU A 155 7.25 2.15 -12.94
CA LEU A 155 7.38 1.90 -11.50
C LEU A 155 8.55 0.97 -11.19
N ILE A 156 8.98 0.11 -12.12
CA ILE A 156 9.98 -0.93 -11.85
C ILE A 156 11.32 -0.35 -11.32
N PRO A 157 11.92 0.69 -11.93
CA PRO A 157 13.12 1.32 -11.39
C PRO A 157 12.92 1.92 -10.00
N LEU A 158 11.72 2.42 -9.70
CA LEU A 158 11.39 2.94 -8.39
C LEU A 158 11.33 1.81 -7.34
N LEU A 159 10.80 0.64 -7.71
CA LEU A 159 10.88 -0.55 -6.87
C LEU A 159 12.33 -0.99 -6.63
N TRP A 160 13.23 -0.84 -7.61
CA TRP A 160 14.65 -1.12 -7.40
C TRP A 160 15.28 -0.19 -6.37
N TYR A 161 14.93 1.10 -6.40
CA TYR A 161 15.35 2.06 -5.39
C TYR A 161 14.83 1.68 -3.99
N GLU A 162 13.62 1.13 -3.89
CA GLU A 162 13.04 0.67 -2.63
C GLU A 162 13.51 -0.72 -2.18
N THR A 163 14.09 -1.52 -3.07
CA THR A 163 14.52 -2.91 -2.83
C THR A 163 15.39 -3.12 -1.57
N PRO A 164 16.34 -2.23 -1.21
CA PRO A 164 17.05 -2.34 0.07
C PRO A 164 16.12 -2.35 1.28
N LYS A 165 15.07 -1.51 1.28
CA LYS A 165 14.08 -1.42 2.36
C LYS A 165 13.24 -2.69 2.44
N HIS A 166 12.91 -3.29 1.29
CA HIS A 166 12.26 -4.60 1.23
C HIS A 166 13.12 -5.69 1.89
N ALA A 167 14.43 -5.72 1.58
CA ALA A 167 15.36 -6.66 2.17
C ALA A 167 15.49 -6.48 3.70
N GLU A 168 15.58 -5.23 4.17
CA GLU A 168 15.60 -4.90 5.60
C GLU A 168 14.31 -5.33 6.31
N CYS A 169 13.15 -5.12 5.69
CA CYS A 169 11.86 -5.55 6.24
C CYS A 169 11.81 -7.08 6.45
N PHE A 170 12.28 -7.88 5.49
CA PHE A 170 12.37 -9.33 5.67
C PHE A 170 13.30 -9.72 6.83
N ASN A 171 14.38 -8.98 7.05
CA ASN A 171 15.27 -9.24 8.18
C ASN A 171 14.60 -8.91 9.52
N HIS A 172 13.81 -7.85 9.61
CA HIS A 172 13.02 -7.55 10.82
C HIS A 172 11.94 -8.59 11.10
N TRP A 173 11.29 -9.12 10.05
CA TRP A 173 10.39 -10.25 10.24
C TRP A 173 11.10 -11.45 10.85
N LYS A 174 12.30 -11.78 10.37
CA LYS A 174 13.13 -12.84 10.96
C LYS A 174 13.46 -12.55 12.42
N GLU A 175 13.91 -11.35 12.75
CA GLU A 175 14.21 -10.95 14.14
C GLU A 175 12.99 -11.06 15.06
N PHE A 176 11.82 -10.63 14.58
CA PHE A 176 10.56 -10.76 15.30
C PHE A 176 10.20 -12.22 15.57
N GLN A 177 10.38 -13.12 14.61
CA GLN A 177 10.11 -14.54 14.80
C GLN A 177 11.02 -15.18 15.85
N ILE A 178 12.32 -14.87 15.82
CA ILE A 178 13.29 -15.36 16.81
C ILE A 178 12.86 -14.89 18.20
N PHE A 179 12.50 -13.61 18.32
CA PHE A 179 12.06 -13.04 19.59
C PHE A 179 10.74 -13.66 20.09
N TYR A 180 9.78 -13.89 19.18
CA TYR A 180 8.51 -14.55 19.50
C TYR A 180 8.71 -15.99 19.98
N LYS A 181 9.59 -16.75 19.30
CA LYS A 181 9.91 -18.12 19.70
C LYS A 181 10.59 -18.18 21.07
N ARG A 182 11.45 -17.20 21.38
CA ARG A 182 12.12 -17.11 22.69
C ARG A 182 11.13 -16.90 23.84
N ILE A 183 10.12 -16.05 23.64
CA ILE A 183 9.12 -15.72 24.68
C ILE A 183 8.04 -16.79 24.79
N THR A 184 7.48 -17.22 23.66
CA THR A 184 6.31 -18.11 23.64
C THR A 184 6.68 -19.59 23.60
N THR A 185 7.96 -19.92 23.37
CA THR A 185 8.49 -21.28 23.13
C THR A 185 7.88 -22.00 21.92
N ARG A 186 7.12 -21.29 21.08
CA ARG A 186 6.41 -21.82 19.91
C ARG A 186 6.79 -21.07 18.63
N ASP A 187 6.71 -21.76 17.50
CA ASP A 187 6.86 -21.11 16.20
C ASP A 187 5.59 -20.35 15.82
N LEU A 188 5.75 -19.20 15.14
CA LEU A 188 4.66 -18.29 14.79
C LEU A 188 3.71 -18.91 13.73
N PRO A 189 2.43 -19.24 14.06
CA PRO A 189 1.50 -19.93 13.18
C PRO A 189 0.78 -18.99 12.19
N ILE A 190 1.48 -18.54 11.15
CA ILE A 190 0.91 -17.65 10.12
C ILE A 190 0.07 -18.40 9.06
N ASN A 191 0.45 -19.62 8.67
CA ASN A 191 -0.28 -20.50 7.73
C ASN A 191 -0.85 -19.80 6.47
N LEU A 192 -0.10 -18.86 5.88
CA LEU A 192 -0.47 -18.12 4.66
C LEU A 192 0.08 -18.76 3.37
N LYS A 193 0.97 -19.75 3.44
CA LYS A 193 1.69 -20.31 2.28
C LYS A 193 0.76 -20.81 1.19
N ARG A 194 -0.31 -21.54 1.55
CA ARG A 194 -1.31 -22.03 0.59
C ARG A 194 -2.01 -20.85 -0.10
N ARG A 195 -2.42 -19.83 0.65
CA ARG A 195 -3.05 -18.63 0.09
C ARG A 195 -2.09 -17.87 -0.83
N ALA A 196 -0.85 -17.66 -0.40
CA ALA A 196 0.18 -17.00 -1.20
C ALA A 196 0.52 -17.76 -2.49
N LEU A 197 0.51 -19.10 -2.47
CA LEU A 197 0.72 -19.92 -3.65
C LEU A 197 -0.43 -19.76 -4.65
N TRP A 198 -1.67 -19.87 -4.18
CA TRP A 198 -2.85 -19.68 -5.03
C TRP A 198 -2.90 -18.27 -5.61
N THR A 199 -2.60 -17.22 -4.83
CA THR A 199 -2.55 -15.85 -5.36
C THR A 199 -1.43 -15.66 -6.37
N ALA A 200 -0.24 -16.24 -6.14
CA ALA A 200 0.89 -16.17 -7.06
C ALA A 200 0.61 -16.80 -8.43
N ILE A 201 -0.27 -17.81 -8.50
CA ILE A 201 -0.64 -18.50 -9.74
C ILE A 201 -1.88 -17.87 -10.38
N LEU A 202 -2.96 -17.68 -9.61
CA LEU A 202 -4.25 -17.23 -10.14
C LEU A 202 -4.22 -15.78 -10.61
N VAL A 203 -3.52 -14.89 -9.89
CA VAL A 203 -3.53 -13.45 -10.20
C VAL A 203 -2.89 -13.16 -11.57
N PRO A 204 -1.71 -13.69 -11.93
CA PRO A 204 -1.16 -13.49 -13.27
C PRO A 204 -2.01 -14.12 -14.38
N ILE A 205 -2.57 -15.32 -14.15
CA ILE A 205 -3.44 -16.00 -15.13
C ILE A 205 -4.70 -15.19 -15.40
N LEU A 206 -5.38 -14.73 -14.33
CA LEU A 206 -6.56 -13.89 -14.45
C LEU A 206 -6.25 -12.56 -15.13
N SER A 207 -5.09 -11.96 -14.82
CA SER A 207 -4.63 -10.72 -15.46
C SER A 207 -4.40 -10.91 -16.97
N ALA A 208 -3.78 -12.02 -17.36
CA ALA A 208 -3.56 -12.35 -18.76
C ALA A 208 -4.89 -12.63 -19.49
N ALA A 209 -5.78 -13.43 -18.89
CA ALA A 209 -7.10 -13.73 -19.44
C ALA A 209 -7.95 -12.46 -19.62
N ALA A 210 -7.94 -11.55 -18.64
CA ALA A 210 -8.62 -10.27 -18.71
C ALA A 210 -8.11 -9.42 -19.86
N MET A 211 -6.79 -9.29 -20.02
CA MET A 211 -6.19 -8.50 -21.11
C MET A 211 -6.41 -9.12 -22.50
N ILE A 212 -6.36 -10.45 -22.61
CA ILE A 212 -6.70 -11.14 -23.87
C ILE A 212 -8.18 -10.93 -24.20
N GLY A 213 -9.07 -11.04 -23.23
CA GLY A 213 -10.50 -10.75 -23.39
C GLY A 213 -10.74 -9.32 -23.89
N THR A 214 -10.12 -8.32 -23.24
CA THR A 214 -10.17 -6.92 -23.68
C THR A 214 -9.69 -6.74 -25.12
N HIS A 215 -8.61 -7.44 -25.51
CA HIS A 215 -8.13 -7.37 -26.89
C HIS A 215 -9.11 -7.96 -27.91
N LEU A 216 -9.74 -9.09 -27.62
CA LEU A 216 -10.74 -9.69 -28.52
C LEU A 216 -11.92 -8.75 -28.81
N THR A 217 -12.21 -7.85 -27.86
CA THR A 217 -13.28 -6.84 -28.02
C THR A 217 -12.86 -5.60 -28.82
N MET A 218 -11.57 -5.41 -29.08
CA MET A 218 -11.05 -4.21 -29.77
C MET A 218 -10.75 -4.47 -31.24
N ILE A 219 -11.29 -3.62 -32.11
CA ILE A 219 -11.01 -3.63 -33.54
C ILE A 219 -9.64 -2.97 -33.77
N ASN A 220 -8.79 -3.57 -34.61
CA ASN A 220 -7.47 -3.08 -35.05
C ASN A 220 -6.27 -3.24 -34.07
N PHE A 221 -6.26 -4.22 -33.18
CA PHE A 221 -5.02 -4.57 -32.47
C PHE A 221 -4.30 -5.77 -33.09
N SER A 222 -2.97 -5.64 -33.24
CA SER A 222 -2.09 -6.76 -33.58
C SER A 222 -1.72 -7.55 -32.31
N ILE A 223 -1.67 -8.88 -32.40
CA ILE A 223 -1.39 -9.77 -31.26
C ILE A 223 -0.07 -9.43 -30.53
N TRP A 224 0.96 -9.02 -31.28
CA TRP A 224 2.27 -8.62 -30.72
C TRP A 224 2.20 -7.39 -29.81
N GLN A 225 1.17 -6.55 -29.94
CA GLN A 225 0.97 -5.36 -29.11
C GLN A 225 0.35 -5.69 -27.75
N ILE A 226 -0.22 -6.89 -27.56
CA ILE A 226 -0.86 -7.34 -26.31
C ILE A 226 0.14 -7.62 -25.21
N ILE A 227 1.32 -8.14 -25.57
CA ILE A 227 2.30 -8.69 -24.63
C ILE A 227 2.68 -7.67 -23.53
N PRO A 228 3.00 -6.39 -23.84
CA PRO A 228 3.27 -5.40 -22.81
C PRO A 228 2.08 -5.12 -21.89
N TYR A 229 0.85 -5.09 -22.42
CA TYR A 229 -0.35 -4.88 -21.60
C TYR A 229 -0.58 -6.03 -20.63
N VAL A 230 -0.43 -7.27 -21.10
CA VAL A 230 -0.52 -8.46 -20.24
C VAL A 230 0.52 -8.39 -19.12
N TYR A 231 1.77 -8.08 -19.47
CA TYR A 231 2.84 -7.95 -18.49
C TYR A 231 2.53 -6.85 -17.45
N VAL A 232 2.17 -5.64 -17.90
CA VAL A 232 1.97 -4.48 -17.03
C VAL A 232 0.76 -4.70 -16.12
N THR A 233 -0.35 -5.22 -16.65
CA THR A 233 -1.52 -5.57 -15.84
C THR A 233 -1.20 -6.67 -14.82
N ALA A 234 -0.47 -7.72 -15.23
CA ALA A 234 -0.02 -8.74 -14.30
C ALA A 234 0.89 -8.17 -13.20
N PHE A 235 1.76 -7.21 -13.54
CA PHE A 235 2.69 -6.57 -12.62
C PHE A 235 1.96 -5.74 -11.55
N ILE A 236 0.95 -4.97 -11.96
CA ILE A 236 0.11 -4.19 -11.05
C ILE A 236 -0.66 -5.10 -10.10
N ASN A 237 -1.32 -6.13 -10.63
CA ASN A 237 -2.14 -7.03 -9.83
C ASN A 237 -1.30 -7.89 -8.87
N ILE A 238 -0.11 -8.37 -9.29
CA ILE A 238 0.79 -9.10 -8.39
C ILE A 238 1.40 -8.19 -7.33
N SER A 239 1.63 -6.90 -7.62
CA SER A 239 2.05 -5.90 -6.63
C SER A 239 0.97 -5.70 -5.56
N GLY A 240 -0.30 -5.63 -5.98
CA GLY A 240 -1.45 -5.67 -5.06
C GLY A 240 -1.50 -6.94 -4.21
N ALA A 241 -1.29 -8.11 -4.82
CA ALA A 241 -1.23 -9.38 -4.10
C ALA A 241 -0.06 -9.43 -3.09
N TYR A 242 1.08 -8.83 -3.42
CA TYR A 242 2.23 -8.70 -2.52
C TYR A 242 1.89 -7.84 -1.30
N TRP A 243 1.24 -6.70 -1.50
CA TRP A 243 0.72 -5.87 -0.40
C TRP A 243 -0.26 -6.64 0.48
N TYR A 244 -1.24 -7.31 -0.13
CA TYR A 244 -2.22 -8.14 0.57
C TYR A 244 -1.55 -9.15 1.49
N ILE A 245 -0.55 -9.88 1.00
CA ILE A 245 0.11 -10.92 1.80
C ILE A 245 0.88 -10.32 2.99
N HIS A 246 1.51 -9.14 2.84
CA HIS A 246 2.13 -8.43 3.97
C HIS A 246 1.11 -7.99 5.02
N CYS A 247 0.02 -7.34 4.60
CA CYS A 247 -1.06 -6.93 5.50
C CYS A 247 -1.71 -8.14 6.21
N ALA A 248 -1.89 -9.25 5.50
CA ALA A 248 -2.40 -10.49 6.07
C ALA A 248 -1.43 -11.10 7.09
N ALA A 249 -0.12 -11.05 6.83
CA ALA A 249 0.90 -11.52 7.76
C ALA A 249 0.92 -10.69 9.05
N ILE A 250 0.83 -9.36 8.96
CA ILE A 250 0.67 -8.47 10.12
C ILE A 250 -0.60 -8.83 10.89
N SER A 251 -1.75 -8.85 10.21
CA SER A 251 -3.06 -9.09 10.83
C SER A 251 -3.08 -10.43 11.56
N ARG A 252 -2.53 -11.48 10.96
CA ARG A 252 -2.47 -12.81 11.58
C ARG A 252 -1.53 -12.82 12.78
N SER A 253 -0.35 -12.21 12.65
CA SER A 253 0.64 -12.13 13.74
C SER A 253 0.09 -11.35 14.94
N ALA A 254 -0.59 -10.23 14.71
CA ALA A 254 -1.21 -9.44 15.77
C ALA A 254 -2.31 -10.24 16.51
N ASN A 255 -3.15 -10.96 15.76
CA ASN A 255 -4.21 -11.77 16.34
C ASN A 255 -3.69 -12.92 17.18
N VAL A 256 -2.65 -13.62 16.70
CA VAL A 256 -1.98 -14.71 17.41
C VAL A 256 -1.30 -14.17 18.66
N LEU A 257 -0.51 -13.10 18.53
CA LEU A 257 0.15 -12.46 19.66
C LEU A 257 -0.83 -12.09 20.77
N ALA A 258 -1.98 -11.52 20.42
CA ALA A 258 -2.99 -11.15 21.40
C ALA A 258 -3.67 -12.37 22.05
N GLN A 259 -3.80 -13.49 21.33
CA GLN A 259 -4.32 -14.74 21.88
C GLN A 259 -3.34 -15.39 22.86
N ASP A 260 -2.06 -15.47 22.47
CA ASP A 260 -1.01 -16.04 23.31
C ASP A 260 -0.78 -15.20 24.55
N PHE A 261 -0.82 -13.86 24.42
CA PHE A 261 -0.76 -12.95 25.56
C PHE A 261 -1.90 -13.21 26.56
N LYS A 262 -3.14 -13.31 26.07
CA LYS A 262 -4.30 -13.63 26.93
C LYS A 262 -4.15 -14.97 27.63
N HIS A 263 -3.59 -15.98 26.95
CA HIS A 263 -3.35 -17.29 27.53
C HIS A 263 -2.22 -17.27 28.56
N ALA A 264 -1.13 -16.55 28.26
CA ALA A 264 0.00 -16.37 29.16
C ALA A 264 -0.42 -15.68 30.45
N LEU A 265 -1.25 -14.63 30.37
CA LEU A 265 -1.76 -13.93 31.55
C LEU A 265 -2.66 -14.82 32.44
N ARG A 266 -3.45 -15.72 31.85
CA ARG A 266 -4.27 -16.68 32.62
C ARG A 266 -3.44 -17.71 33.38
N ASN A 267 -2.30 -18.10 32.82
CA ASN A 267 -1.44 -19.13 33.39
C ASN A 267 -0.34 -18.55 34.29
N ASN A 268 0.10 -17.31 34.04
CA ASN A 268 1.20 -16.67 34.75
C ASN A 268 1.05 -15.14 34.79
N VAL A 269 0.78 -14.59 35.96
CA VAL A 269 0.37 -13.20 36.19
C VAL A 269 1.56 -12.25 36.46
N GLN A 270 2.77 -12.62 36.03
CA GLN A 270 3.99 -11.86 36.31
C GLN A 270 4.14 -10.61 35.43
N ALA A 271 4.61 -9.51 36.02
CA ALA A 271 4.88 -8.25 35.33
C ALA A 271 5.95 -8.40 34.21
N THR A 272 6.92 -9.30 34.41
CA THR A 272 7.95 -9.63 33.41
C THR A 272 7.34 -10.17 32.12
N THR A 273 6.37 -11.08 32.23
CA THR A 273 5.63 -11.61 31.08
C THR A 273 4.92 -10.48 30.32
N VAL A 274 4.25 -9.57 31.03
CA VAL A 274 3.57 -8.43 30.38
C VAL A 274 4.55 -7.53 29.63
N ALA A 275 5.70 -7.23 30.24
CA ALA A 275 6.75 -6.43 29.62
C ALA A 275 7.33 -7.08 28.35
N GLU A 276 7.53 -8.40 28.35
CA GLU A 276 8.00 -9.16 27.18
C GLU A 276 7.01 -9.11 26.01
N TYR A 277 5.73 -9.32 26.29
CA TYR A 277 4.67 -9.22 25.27
C TYR A 277 4.49 -7.80 24.75
N ARG A 278 4.64 -6.79 25.61
CA ARG A 278 4.68 -5.37 25.22
C ARG A 278 5.83 -5.08 24.26
N ALA A 279 7.03 -5.58 24.55
CA ALA A 279 8.18 -5.45 23.66
C ALA A 279 7.93 -6.14 22.30
N LEU A 280 7.27 -7.31 22.31
CA LEU A 280 6.96 -8.02 21.08
C LEU A 280 5.92 -7.27 20.23
N TRP A 281 4.89 -6.72 20.87
CA TRP A 281 3.91 -5.87 20.21
C TRP A 281 4.55 -4.61 19.61
N LEU A 282 5.46 -3.96 20.34
CA LEU A 282 6.20 -2.79 19.83
C LEU A 282 7.02 -3.14 18.58
N HIS A 283 7.64 -4.33 18.55
CA HIS A 283 8.36 -4.80 17.37
C HIS A 283 7.40 -5.06 16.19
N LEU A 284 6.26 -5.72 16.42
CA LEU A 284 5.25 -5.92 15.38
C LEU A 284 4.70 -4.60 14.84
N ASN A 285 4.46 -3.62 15.72
CA ASN A 285 4.02 -2.29 15.32
C ASN A 285 5.09 -1.57 14.48
N ARG A 286 6.37 -1.70 14.85
CA ARG A 286 7.49 -1.19 14.06
C ARG A 286 7.54 -1.82 12.66
N ILE A 287 7.34 -3.13 12.55
CA ILE A 287 7.29 -3.84 11.26
C ILE A 287 6.13 -3.31 10.41
N THR A 288 4.95 -3.13 11.01
CA THR A 288 3.76 -2.61 10.33
C THR A 288 4.03 -1.25 9.69
N ARG A 289 4.65 -0.33 10.44
CA ARG A 289 5.07 0.98 9.92
C ARG A 289 6.16 0.87 8.86
N LYS A 290 7.15 -0.02 9.06
CA LYS A 290 8.22 -0.24 8.09
C LYS A 290 7.69 -0.75 6.74
N ILE A 291 6.62 -1.53 6.73
CA ILE A 291 5.98 -1.98 5.47
C ILE A 291 5.41 -0.79 4.69
N GLY A 292 4.74 0.15 5.36
CA GLY A 292 4.29 1.40 4.73
C GLY A 292 5.45 2.22 4.16
N VAL A 293 6.56 2.34 4.91
CA VAL A 293 7.76 3.08 4.48
C VAL A 293 8.51 2.38 3.34
N MET A 294 8.54 1.04 3.32
CA MET A 294 9.24 0.28 2.26
C MET A 294 8.57 0.47 0.91
N CYS A 295 7.23 0.54 0.88
CA CYS A 295 6.42 0.64 -0.33
C CYS A 295 6.05 2.08 -0.68
N CYS A 296 6.61 3.07 0.02
CA CYS A 296 6.13 4.46 0.02
C CYS A 296 5.93 5.02 -1.39
N TYR A 297 6.98 5.06 -2.20
CA TYR A 297 6.93 5.71 -3.51
C TYR A 297 6.18 4.84 -4.52
N SER A 298 6.47 3.54 -4.57
CA SER A 298 5.83 2.62 -5.51
C SER A 298 4.31 2.58 -5.32
N PHE A 299 3.84 2.47 -4.07
CA PHE A 299 2.39 2.43 -3.80
C PHE A 299 1.73 3.81 -3.89
N THR A 300 2.46 4.90 -3.65
CA THR A 300 1.92 6.25 -3.87
C THR A 300 1.61 6.46 -5.34
N ILE A 301 2.60 6.21 -6.22
CA ILE A 301 2.41 6.37 -7.66
C ILE A 301 1.41 5.34 -8.18
N LEU A 302 1.44 4.09 -7.71
CA LEU A 302 0.46 3.08 -8.09
C LEU A 302 -0.97 3.51 -7.73
N THR A 303 -1.17 4.07 -6.54
CA THR A 303 -2.50 4.51 -6.08
C THR A 303 -3.01 5.69 -6.91
N ILE A 304 -2.15 6.67 -7.20
CA ILE A 304 -2.48 7.80 -8.10
C ILE A 304 -2.80 7.29 -9.51
N TYR A 305 -2.00 6.36 -10.02
CA TYR A 305 -2.25 5.71 -11.32
C TYR A 305 -3.60 5.00 -11.35
N LEU A 306 -3.94 4.20 -10.33
CA LEU A 306 -5.21 3.49 -10.24
C LEU A 306 -6.39 4.47 -10.22
N PHE A 307 -6.27 5.56 -9.46
CA PHE A 307 -7.28 6.62 -9.42
C PHE A 307 -7.46 7.31 -10.79
N PHE A 308 -6.36 7.71 -11.43
CA PHE A 308 -6.38 8.36 -12.74
C PHE A 308 -6.95 7.43 -13.82
N SER A 309 -6.45 6.19 -13.86
CA SER A 309 -6.91 5.15 -14.78
C SER A 309 -8.39 4.80 -14.57
N LEU A 310 -8.87 4.75 -13.33
CA LEU A 310 -10.29 4.53 -13.00
C LEU A 310 -11.16 5.69 -13.51
N THR A 311 -10.74 6.93 -13.24
CA THR A 311 -11.46 8.14 -13.65
C THR A 311 -11.63 8.19 -15.18
N LEU A 312 -10.53 7.98 -15.92
CA LEU A 312 -10.59 7.96 -17.38
C LEU A 312 -11.41 6.80 -17.94
N SER A 313 -11.35 5.61 -17.32
CA SER A 313 -12.12 4.45 -17.78
C SER A 313 -13.63 4.68 -17.59
N ILE A 314 -14.05 5.25 -16.45
CA ILE A 314 -15.46 5.58 -16.20
C ILE A 314 -15.93 6.72 -17.11
N TYR A 315 -15.09 7.73 -17.32
CA TYR A 315 -15.39 8.79 -18.28
C TYR A 315 -15.61 8.21 -19.69
N GLY A 316 -14.70 7.36 -20.16
CA GLY A 316 -14.82 6.67 -21.44
C GLY A 316 -16.14 5.90 -21.56
N LEU A 317 -16.53 5.17 -20.52
CA LEU A 317 -17.82 4.47 -20.46
C LEU A 317 -19.02 5.42 -20.54
N PHE A 318 -19.00 6.53 -19.79
CA PHE A 318 -20.10 7.50 -19.82
C PHE A 318 -20.21 8.27 -21.13
N SER A 319 -19.09 8.55 -21.80
CA SER A 319 -19.08 9.20 -23.10
C SER A 319 -19.79 8.33 -24.16
N GLN A 320 -19.49 7.02 -24.18
CA GLN A 320 -20.09 6.06 -25.11
C GLN A 320 -21.55 5.71 -24.74
N LEU A 321 -21.95 5.91 -23.48
CA LEU A 321 -23.32 5.59 -23.03
C LEU A 321 -24.38 6.45 -23.74
N GLN A 322 -24.00 7.62 -24.27
CA GLN A 322 -24.88 8.47 -25.07
C GLN A 322 -25.17 7.87 -26.46
N ASP A 323 -24.19 7.19 -27.05
CA ASP A 323 -24.27 6.60 -28.39
C ASP A 323 -24.67 5.10 -28.36
N GLY A 324 -24.69 4.48 -27.17
CA GLY A 324 -25.12 3.10 -26.92
C GLY A 324 -23.95 2.14 -26.64
N LEU A 325 -24.06 1.32 -25.59
CA LEU A 325 -22.99 0.40 -25.18
C LEU A 325 -22.75 -0.69 -26.22
N THR A 326 -21.52 -0.75 -26.74
CA THR A 326 -21.08 -1.77 -27.70
C THR A 326 -20.17 -2.79 -27.00
N ILE A 327 -20.00 -3.99 -27.60
CA ILE A 327 -19.04 -5.01 -27.13
C ILE A 327 -17.62 -4.44 -26.95
N LYS A 328 -17.26 -3.40 -27.71
CA LYS A 328 -15.99 -2.66 -27.61
C LYS A 328 -15.77 -2.01 -26.24
N ASP A 329 -16.84 -1.65 -25.53
CA ASP A 329 -16.80 -1.00 -24.21
C ASP A 329 -16.67 -1.99 -23.06
N ALA A 330 -16.78 -3.29 -23.34
CA ALA A 330 -16.58 -4.34 -22.34
C ALA A 330 -15.16 -4.29 -21.76
N GLY A 331 -14.17 -3.96 -22.60
CA GLY A 331 -12.78 -3.78 -22.18
C GLY A 331 -12.59 -2.64 -21.18
N LEU A 332 -13.25 -1.50 -21.41
CA LEU A 332 -13.24 -0.35 -20.51
C LEU A 332 -13.93 -0.67 -19.18
N THR A 333 -15.06 -1.38 -19.24
CA THR A 333 -15.79 -1.86 -18.07
C THR A 333 -14.94 -2.78 -17.21
N LEU A 334 -14.29 -3.77 -17.83
CA LEU A 334 -13.41 -4.71 -17.14
C LEU A 334 -12.24 -3.99 -16.45
N SER A 335 -11.61 -3.02 -17.13
CA SER A 335 -10.53 -2.22 -16.57
C SER A 335 -11.00 -1.35 -15.40
N ALA A 336 -12.15 -0.70 -15.51
CA ALA A 336 -12.75 0.09 -14.42
C ALA A 336 -13.04 -0.80 -13.19
N CYS A 337 -13.67 -1.95 -13.40
CA CYS A 337 -13.94 -2.94 -12.34
C CYS A 337 -12.65 -3.45 -11.69
N SER A 338 -11.62 -3.78 -12.49
CA SER A 338 -10.33 -4.23 -11.97
C SER A 338 -9.65 -3.17 -11.12
N ASN A 339 -9.64 -1.91 -11.58
CA ASN A 339 -9.00 -0.80 -10.87
C ASN A 339 -9.70 -0.45 -9.56
N ILE A 340 -11.04 -0.40 -9.54
CA ILE A 340 -11.79 -0.12 -8.31
C ILE A 340 -11.62 -1.24 -7.28
N ILE A 341 -11.65 -2.51 -7.72
CA ILE A 341 -11.45 -3.67 -6.86
C ILE A 341 -10.04 -3.64 -6.26
N LEU A 342 -9.02 -3.43 -7.08
CA LEU A 342 -7.63 -3.39 -6.62
C LEU A 342 -7.37 -2.22 -5.66
N LEU A 343 -7.86 -1.03 -5.99
CA LEU A 343 -7.74 0.14 -5.11
C LEU A 343 -8.44 -0.08 -3.77
N HIS A 344 -9.65 -0.66 -3.80
CA HIS A 344 -10.37 -1.05 -2.59
C HIS A 344 -9.55 -2.04 -1.76
N PHE A 345 -9.00 -3.10 -2.38
CA PHE A 345 -8.18 -4.08 -1.69
C PHE A 345 -6.95 -3.48 -1.01
N ILE A 346 -6.22 -2.58 -1.69
CA ILE A 346 -5.03 -1.93 -1.13
C ILE A 346 -5.41 -1.14 0.14
N CYS A 347 -6.46 -0.32 0.05
CA CYS A 347 -6.93 0.51 1.16
C CYS A 347 -7.55 -0.28 2.31
N ASP A 348 -8.35 -1.30 1.99
CA ASP A 348 -9.07 -2.11 2.97
C ASP A 348 -8.11 -2.97 3.81
N GLN A 349 -7.14 -3.61 3.15
CA GLN A 349 -6.23 -4.53 3.82
C GLN A 349 -5.21 -3.80 4.70
N ALA A 350 -4.76 -2.62 4.26
CA ALA A 350 -3.93 -1.74 5.07
C ALA A 350 -4.67 -1.26 6.33
N HIS A 351 -5.95 -0.89 6.17
CA HIS A 351 -6.80 -0.50 7.29
C HIS A 351 -7.01 -1.67 8.26
N ALA A 352 -7.33 -2.87 7.74
CA ALA A 352 -7.53 -4.07 8.55
C ALA A 352 -6.27 -4.43 9.35
N ALA A 353 -5.09 -4.40 8.72
CA ALA A 353 -3.81 -4.65 9.39
C ALA A 353 -3.55 -3.66 10.53
N SER A 354 -3.75 -2.37 10.28
CA SER A 354 -3.59 -1.31 11.28
C SER A 354 -4.56 -1.48 12.46
N GLN A 355 -5.81 -1.86 12.18
CA GLN A 355 -6.85 -2.13 13.19
C GLN A 355 -6.55 -3.38 14.03
N HIS A 356 -5.99 -4.43 13.42
CA HIS A 356 -5.61 -5.64 14.15
C HIS A 356 -4.46 -5.41 15.14
N VAL A 357 -3.48 -4.58 14.77
CA VAL A 357 -2.34 -4.25 15.63
C VAL A 357 -2.75 -3.36 16.80
N ARG A 358 -3.66 -2.40 16.58
CA ARG A 358 -4.08 -1.45 17.63
C ARG A 358 -5.41 -1.81 18.27
N VAL A 359 -6.53 -1.54 17.60
CA VAL A 359 -7.86 -1.58 18.21
C VAL A 359 -8.25 -2.99 18.66
N HIS A 360 -8.03 -4.01 17.85
CA HIS A 360 -8.37 -5.39 18.24
C HIS A 360 -7.46 -5.91 19.35
N PHE A 361 -6.19 -5.50 19.34
CA PHE A 361 -5.23 -5.84 20.38
C PHE A 361 -5.63 -5.19 21.70
N GLN A 362 -5.93 -3.88 21.69
CA GLN A 362 -6.43 -3.11 22.84
C GLN A 362 -7.70 -3.72 23.43
N LYS A 363 -8.69 -4.05 22.59
CA LYS A 363 -9.92 -4.72 23.05
C LYS A 363 -9.61 -6.03 23.77
N LYS A 364 -8.69 -6.84 23.24
CA LYS A 364 -8.27 -8.09 23.90
C LYS A 364 -7.52 -7.85 25.20
N LEU A 365 -6.73 -6.78 25.29
CA LEU A 365 -5.99 -6.36 26.48
C LEU A 365 -6.94 -5.89 27.60
N LEU A 366 -7.95 -5.08 27.27
CA LEU A 366 -8.98 -4.60 28.20
C LEU A 366 -9.94 -5.71 28.68
N LEU A 367 -10.09 -6.79 27.90
CA LEU A 367 -10.92 -7.95 28.27
C LEU A 367 -10.20 -8.94 29.19
N VAL A 368 -8.98 -8.64 29.62
CA VAL A 368 -8.30 -9.42 30.66
C VAL A 368 -8.80 -8.91 32.02
N GLU A 369 -9.27 -9.82 32.86
CA GLU A 369 -9.73 -9.51 34.22
C GLU A 369 -8.55 -9.00 35.05
N ILE A 370 -8.54 -7.69 35.35
CA ILE A 370 -7.44 -6.99 36.04
C ILE A 370 -7.43 -7.30 37.54
N SER A 371 -8.58 -7.73 38.08
CA SER A 371 -8.82 -7.92 39.52
C SER A 371 -7.94 -8.98 40.18
N ASP A 372 -7.48 -9.98 39.41
CA ASP A 372 -6.62 -11.06 39.90
C ASP A 372 -5.12 -10.79 39.65
N LEU A 373 -4.75 -9.60 39.15
CA LEU A 373 -3.36 -9.24 38.85
C LEU A 373 -2.61 -8.61 40.01
N ASN A 374 -1.33 -8.98 40.14
CA ASN A 374 -0.37 -8.31 41.00
C ASN A 374 -0.27 -6.81 40.65
N PRO A 375 -0.06 -5.91 41.62
CA PRO A 375 -0.02 -4.46 41.38
C PRO A 375 1.07 -4.04 40.37
N ASP A 376 2.21 -4.74 40.37
CA ASP A 376 3.28 -4.51 39.38
C ASP A 376 2.84 -4.89 37.95
N ALA A 377 2.06 -5.97 37.82
CA ALA A 377 1.52 -6.41 36.54
C ALA A 377 0.40 -5.50 36.05
N GLN A 378 -0.42 -4.95 36.95
CA GLN A 378 -1.39 -3.90 36.63
C GLN A 378 -0.69 -2.65 36.05
N THR A 379 0.39 -2.22 36.70
CA THR A 379 1.20 -1.08 36.23
C THR A 379 1.81 -1.34 34.84
N GLU A 380 2.31 -2.55 34.57
CA GLU A 380 2.79 -2.92 33.23
C GLU A 380 1.67 -2.99 32.19
N ILE A 381 0.46 -3.45 32.55
CA ILE A 381 -0.71 -3.43 31.66
C ILE A 381 -1.09 -1.99 31.32
N ASP A 382 -1.09 -1.07 32.28
CA ASP A 382 -1.36 0.35 32.03
C ASP A 382 -0.30 0.97 31.12
N MET A 383 0.98 0.65 31.35
CA MET A 383 2.06 1.07 30.45
C MET A 383 1.89 0.47 29.05
N PHE A 384 1.38 -0.76 28.92
CA PHE A 384 1.11 -1.39 27.64
C PHE A 384 -0.08 -0.71 26.93
N LEU A 385 -1.20 -0.50 27.62
CA LEU A 385 -2.35 0.23 27.09
C LEU A 385 -1.92 1.61 26.59
N ARG A 386 -1.18 2.36 27.41
CA ARG A 386 -0.63 3.66 27.01
C ARG A 386 0.30 3.54 25.80
N ALA A 387 1.14 2.52 25.73
CA ALA A 387 1.99 2.29 24.55
C ALA A 387 1.17 2.02 23.29
N THR A 388 0.05 1.31 23.38
CA THR A 388 -0.86 1.08 22.24
C THR A 388 -1.63 2.31 21.80
N GLU A 389 -1.90 3.25 22.73
CA GLU A 389 -2.55 4.52 22.42
C GLU A 389 -1.60 5.54 21.82
N MET A 390 -0.39 5.65 22.37
CA MET A 390 0.59 6.67 22.00
C MET A 390 1.36 6.34 20.72
N ASN A 391 1.43 5.08 20.31
CA ASN A 391 2.16 4.69 19.09
C ASN A 391 1.19 4.50 17.91
N PRO A 392 1.25 5.33 16.86
CA PRO A 392 0.44 5.12 15.68
C PRO A 392 0.82 3.79 15.01
N SER A 393 -0.19 2.99 14.69
CA SER A 393 -0.03 1.72 13.96
C SER A 393 -0.50 1.82 12.50
N ASP A 394 -0.91 3.02 12.09
CA ASP A 394 -1.42 3.27 10.75
C ASP A 394 -0.30 3.11 9.72
N MET A 395 -0.61 2.36 8.66
CA MET A 395 0.29 2.16 7.54
C MET A 395 0.33 3.44 6.68
N SER A 396 1.31 4.29 6.97
CA SER A 396 1.56 5.53 6.22
C SER A 396 2.59 5.32 5.12
N LEU A 397 2.34 5.84 3.91
CA LEU A 397 3.33 5.87 2.83
C LEU A 397 4.25 7.08 3.05
N GLY A 398 5.27 6.90 3.87
CA GLY A 398 6.30 7.92 4.12
C GLY A 398 5.79 9.23 4.72
N GLY A 399 4.60 9.23 5.34
CA GLY A 399 3.98 10.42 5.91
C GLY A 399 3.17 11.27 4.93
N PHE A 400 3.10 10.90 3.65
CA PHE A 400 2.28 11.62 2.66
C PHE A 400 0.78 11.44 2.95
N PHE A 401 0.35 10.19 3.13
CA PHE A 401 -1.00 9.84 3.53
C PHE A 401 -1.05 8.44 4.14
N ASP A 402 -2.10 8.21 4.92
CA ASP A 402 -2.38 6.90 5.51
C ASP A 402 -3.23 6.06 4.55
N VAL A 403 -2.75 4.84 4.27
CA VAL A 403 -3.46 3.91 3.40
C VAL A 403 -4.59 3.27 4.20
N ASN A 404 -5.80 3.80 4.03
CA ASN A 404 -6.97 3.31 4.75
C ASN A 404 -8.26 3.49 3.93
N ARG A 405 -9.39 3.04 4.48
CA ARG A 405 -10.71 3.16 3.84
C ARG A 405 -11.14 4.62 3.60
N ASN A 406 -10.63 5.59 4.37
CA ASN A 406 -10.94 7.00 4.15
C ASN A 406 -10.26 7.53 2.90
N LEU A 407 -9.03 7.09 2.62
CA LEU A 407 -8.36 7.40 1.35
C LEU A 407 -9.18 6.93 0.14
N PHE A 408 -9.67 5.68 0.20
CA PHE A 408 -10.54 5.14 -0.85
C PHE A 408 -11.81 5.98 -1.05
N LYS A 409 -12.52 6.32 0.04
CA LYS A 409 -13.71 7.18 -0.02
C LYS A 409 -13.40 8.56 -0.58
N SER A 410 -12.28 9.15 -0.17
CA SER A 410 -11.80 10.44 -0.65
C SER A 410 -11.58 10.40 -2.16
N PHE A 411 -10.87 9.38 -2.67
CA PHE A 411 -10.67 9.21 -4.11
C PHE A 411 -11.97 8.99 -4.87
N LEU A 412 -12.90 8.17 -4.37
CA LEU A 412 -14.19 8.03 -5.04
C LEU A 412 -14.96 9.35 -5.11
N GLY A 413 -14.97 10.13 -4.02
CA GLY A 413 -15.60 11.46 -4.02
C GLY A 413 -14.96 12.40 -5.04
N THR A 414 -13.63 12.50 -5.04
CA THR A 414 -12.88 13.33 -5.99
C THR A 414 -13.06 12.86 -7.44
N MET A 415 -13.11 11.55 -7.68
CA MET A 415 -13.39 10.97 -9.00
C MET A 415 -14.74 11.44 -9.51
N VAL A 416 -15.80 11.33 -8.70
CA VAL A 416 -17.15 11.80 -9.09
C VAL A 416 -17.13 13.29 -9.42
N THR A 417 -16.43 14.12 -8.63
CA THR A 417 -16.27 15.55 -8.94
C THR A 417 -15.61 15.78 -10.29
N TYR A 418 -14.50 15.10 -10.58
CA TYR A 418 -13.83 15.23 -11.88
C TYR A 418 -14.68 14.71 -13.03
N LEU A 419 -15.38 13.60 -12.85
CA LEU A 419 -16.30 13.06 -13.87
C LEU A 419 -17.41 14.06 -14.20
N VAL A 420 -18.02 14.68 -13.20
CA VAL A 420 -19.05 15.72 -13.42
C VAL A 420 -18.49 16.88 -14.23
N VAL A 421 -17.28 17.35 -13.91
CA VAL A 421 -16.63 18.44 -14.65
C VAL A 421 -16.32 18.03 -16.09
N LEU A 422 -15.77 16.83 -16.32
CA LEU A 422 -15.46 16.33 -17.66
C LEU A 422 -16.72 16.18 -18.52
N LEU A 423 -17.81 15.66 -17.96
CA LEU A 423 -19.09 15.55 -18.65
C LEU A 423 -19.70 16.92 -18.96
N GLN A 424 -19.58 17.90 -18.06
CA GLN A 424 -20.02 19.27 -18.33
C GLN A 424 -19.25 19.90 -19.49
N PHE A 425 -17.92 19.70 -19.55
CA PHE A 425 -17.12 20.16 -20.68
C PHE A 425 -17.58 19.54 -21.99
N GLN A 426 -17.85 18.23 -22.00
CA GLN A 426 -18.35 17.53 -23.19
C GLN A 426 -19.67 18.11 -23.69
N ILE A 427 -20.66 18.33 -22.80
CA ILE A 427 -21.97 18.91 -23.18
C ILE A 427 -21.83 20.37 -23.65
N SER A 428 -20.81 21.10 -23.18
CA SER A 428 -20.60 22.50 -23.55
C SER A 428 -19.92 22.71 -24.92
N LEU A 429 -19.34 21.67 -25.52
CA LEU A 429 -18.72 21.76 -26.84
C LEU A 429 -19.81 21.77 -27.93
N PRO A 430 -19.87 22.80 -28.79
CA PRO A 430 -20.83 22.81 -29.88
C PRO A 430 -20.54 21.65 -30.84
N GLU A 431 -21.54 20.80 -31.10
CA GLU A 431 -21.48 19.84 -32.21
C GLU A 431 -21.29 20.65 -33.51
N SER A 432 -20.16 20.47 -34.19
CA SER A 432 -19.96 20.99 -35.54
C SER A 432 -20.90 20.24 -36.48
N LYS A 433 -22.17 20.67 -36.52
CA LYS A 433 -23.11 20.27 -37.56
C LYS A 433 -22.59 20.82 -38.88
N ASN A 434 -22.02 19.93 -39.69
CA ASN A 434 -21.97 20.06 -41.14
C ASN A 434 -23.40 20.28 -41.66
N ASN A 435 -23.80 21.54 -41.74
CA ASN A 435 -24.88 22.01 -42.60
C ASN A 435 -24.29 22.55 -43.90
N ASP A 436 -23.35 21.82 -44.50
CA ASP A 436 -23.00 21.98 -45.91
C ASP A 436 -23.93 21.08 -46.74
N ASN A 437 -25.21 21.44 -46.75
CA ASN A 437 -26.09 21.18 -47.89
C ASN A 437 -26.65 22.53 -48.33
N ALA A 438 -25.73 23.38 -48.82
CA ALA A 438 -26.06 24.30 -49.87
C ALA A 438 -26.36 23.47 -51.14
N THR A 439 -27.62 23.07 -51.31
CA THR A 439 -28.16 22.84 -52.65
C THR A 439 -28.94 24.09 -53.03
N MET A 440 -28.30 24.93 -53.84
CA MET A 440 -29.01 25.56 -54.95
C MET A 440 -29.68 24.43 -55.75
N ASP A 441 -31.01 24.48 -55.90
CA ASP A 441 -31.66 24.46 -57.21
C ASP A 441 -33.20 24.36 -57.08
N ASN A 442 -33.87 25.34 -57.71
CA ASN A 442 -35.19 25.33 -58.35
C ASN A 442 -36.46 25.17 -57.48
N ILE A 443 -37.23 26.26 -57.31
CA ILE A 443 -38.37 26.68 -58.19
C ILE A 443 -38.59 28.20 -58.01
#